data_AF-K0G3N9-F1
#
_entry.id   AF-K0G3N9-F1
#
_cell.length_a   1.000
_cell.length_b   1.000
_cell.length_c   1.000
_cell.angle_alpha   90.00
_cell.angle_beta   90.00
_cell.angle_gamma   90.00
#
_symmetry.space_group_name_H-M   'P 1'
#
loop_
_entity.id
_entity.type
_entity.pdbx_description
1 polymer ?
#
loop_
_entity_poly.entity_id
_entity_poly.type
_entity_poly.pdbx_seq_one_letter_code
_entity_poly.pdbx_strand_id
1 'polypeptide(L)'
;MTLKKLIIIPLLFASSITLAKVDVSPLFVQLSEAMAELKKGEVTKSQQNLTALQQAFNQFEAHHSEAGKNVADALSQAIKTTDLANVENVAKHLYRFEKEQNPVDYAAKHQTFVKQMTPLYYNLQRAVQTKELKQIRMAARHFGKNWAKYEKTIREMSLTHYGKFERSLGLMRIAITAEKPDMAKIERRVAELGKVMAEFSQFKVQ
;
A
#
# COMPACT_ATOMS: atom_id res chain seq x y z
N MET A 1 57.05 35.06 -3.65
CA MET A 1 56.22 34.59 -2.52
C MET A 1 54.86 34.15 -3.06
N THR A 2 54.60 32.85 -3.02
CA THR A 2 53.31 32.12 -3.06
C THR A 2 52.26 32.43 -4.15
N LEU A 3 52.20 31.59 -5.19
CA LEU A 3 51.01 31.42 -6.04
C LEU A 3 50.05 30.44 -5.34
N LYS A 4 48.90 30.92 -4.86
CA LYS A 4 47.85 30.10 -4.23
C LYS A 4 47.24 29.14 -5.25
N LYS A 5 47.32 27.83 -4.99
CA LYS A 5 46.60 26.80 -5.75
C LYS A 5 45.11 26.90 -5.44
N LEU A 6 44.29 27.25 -6.43
CA LEU A 6 42.84 27.16 -6.34
C LEU A 6 42.43 25.73 -6.73
N ILE A 7 41.98 24.93 -5.77
CA ILE A 7 41.40 23.61 -6.01
C ILE A 7 39.92 23.81 -6.31
N ILE A 8 39.50 23.49 -7.54
CA ILE A 8 38.10 23.46 -7.95
C ILE A 8 37.60 22.03 -7.70
N ILE A 9 36.70 21.85 -6.73
CA ILE A 9 36.01 20.59 -6.47
C ILE A 9 34.75 20.57 -7.34
N PRO A 10 34.57 19.60 -8.25
CA PRO A 10 33.35 19.49 -9.03
C PRO A 10 32.21 19.01 -8.13
N LEU A 11 31.18 19.86 -8.00
CA LEU A 11 29.94 19.54 -7.30
C LEU A 11 29.12 18.58 -8.19
N LEU A 12 29.21 17.28 -7.91
CA LEU A 12 28.36 16.27 -8.53
C LEU A 12 26.92 16.45 -8.03
N PHE A 13 26.08 17.13 -8.82
CA PHE A 13 24.64 17.08 -8.65
C PHE A 13 24.16 15.67 -8.98
N ALA A 14 23.82 14.89 -7.96
CA ALA A 14 23.03 13.68 -8.12
C ALA A 14 21.60 14.10 -8.48
N SER A 15 21.32 14.22 -9.78
CA SER A 15 19.97 14.36 -10.29
C SER A 15 19.23 13.06 -10.02
N SER A 16 18.33 13.06 -9.04
CA SER A 16 17.36 11.98 -8.85
C SER A 16 16.48 11.92 -10.09
N ILE A 17 16.75 10.98 -11.01
CA ILE A 17 15.84 10.69 -12.11
C ILE A 17 14.57 10.12 -11.48
N THR A 18 13.54 10.94 -11.35
CA THR A 18 12.20 10.44 -10.99
C THR A 18 11.64 9.76 -12.22
N LEU A 19 11.79 8.44 -12.31
CA LEU A 19 11.12 7.67 -13.36
C LEU A 19 9.60 7.81 -13.14
N ALA A 20 8.87 8.16 -14.20
CA ALA A 20 7.42 8.25 -14.14
C ALA A 20 6.84 6.89 -13.72
N LYS A 21 5.82 6.90 -12.85
CA LYS A 21 5.12 5.70 -12.43
C LYS A 21 4.62 4.95 -13.67
N VAL A 22 4.93 3.66 -13.79
CA VAL A 22 4.37 2.81 -14.85
C VAL A 22 2.87 2.69 -14.63
N ASP A 23 2.06 3.22 -15.54
CA ASP A 23 0.60 3.19 -15.45
C ASP A 23 0.01 2.20 -16.47
N VAL A 24 -0.55 1.12 -15.95
CA VAL A 24 -1.19 0.07 -16.76
C VAL A 24 -2.71 0.24 -16.88
N SER A 25 -3.27 1.30 -16.30
CA SER A 25 -4.72 1.54 -16.30
C SER A 25 -5.36 1.46 -17.70
N PRO A 26 -4.73 1.99 -18.77
CA PRO A 26 -5.27 1.85 -20.12
C PRO A 26 -5.41 0.39 -20.59
N LEU A 27 -4.49 -0.49 -20.18
CA LEU A 27 -4.54 -1.92 -20.54
C LEU A 27 -5.75 -2.62 -19.90
N PHE A 28 -6.16 -2.20 -18.70
CA PHE A 28 -7.34 -2.75 -18.02
C PHE A 28 -8.66 -2.36 -18.71
N VAL A 29 -8.72 -1.20 -19.35
CA VAL A 29 -9.89 -0.79 -20.16
C VAL A 29 -10.05 -1.76 -21.33
N GLN A 30 -8.97 -1.97 -22.08
CA GLN A 30 -8.96 -2.88 -23.23
C GLN A 30 -9.20 -4.34 -22.83
N LEU A 31 -8.68 -4.76 -21.68
CA LEU A 31 -8.95 -6.09 -21.13
C LEU A 31 -10.44 -6.26 -20.80
N SER A 32 -11.08 -5.21 -20.26
CA SER A 32 -12.51 -5.22 -19.94
C SER A 32 -13.38 -5.33 -21.19
N GLU A 33 -12.96 -4.70 -22.30
CA GLU A 33 -13.59 -4.87 -23.61
C GLU A 33 -13.46 -6.30 -24.13
N ALA A 34 -12.26 -6.89 -24.05
CA ALA A 34 -12.05 -8.29 -24.41
C ALA A 34 -12.95 -9.25 -23.61
N MET A 35 -13.09 -9.02 -22.29
CA MET A 35 -14.02 -9.78 -21.44
C MET A 35 -15.48 -9.56 -21.84
N ALA A 36 -15.87 -8.34 -22.17
CA ALA A 36 -17.24 -8.01 -22.55
C ALA A 36 -17.64 -8.69 -23.87
N GLU A 37 -16.76 -8.69 -24.86
CA GLU A 37 -16.98 -9.40 -26.14
C GLU A 37 -17.08 -10.92 -25.93
N LEU A 38 -16.24 -11.51 -25.08
CA LEU A 38 -16.36 -12.93 -24.72
C LEU A 38 -17.72 -13.27 -24.11
N LYS A 39 -18.24 -12.42 -23.21
CA LYS A 39 -19.56 -12.60 -22.59
C LYS A 39 -20.71 -12.51 -23.60
N LYS A 40 -20.51 -11.82 -24.73
CA LYS A 40 -21.47 -11.75 -25.84
C LYS A 40 -21.33 -12.92 -26.83
N GLY A 41 -20.34 -13.80 -26.66
CA GLY A 41 -20.01 -14.85 -27.62
C GLY A 41 -19.16 -14.38 -28.81
N GLU A 42 -18.68 -13.13 -28.78
CA GLU A 42 -17.92 -12.49 -29.85
C GLU A 42 -16.41 -12.80 -29.73
N VAL A 43 -16.06 -14.09 -29.88
CA VAL A 43 -14.70 -14.60 -29.65
C VAL A 43 -13.66 -13.89 -30.52
N THR A 44 -13.94 -13.69 -31.82
CA THR A 44 -13.01 -13.02 -32.75
C THR A 44 -12.70 -11.59 -32.32
N LYS A 45 -13.70 -10.82 -31.87
CA LYS A 45 -13.50 -9.45 -31.39
C LYS A 45 -12.69 -9.43 -30.10
N SER A 46 -12.96 -10.37 -29.20
CA SER A 46 -12.16 -10.53 -27.98
C SER A 46 -10.70 -10.82 -28.30
N GLN A 47 -10.43 -11.74 -29.23
CA GLN A 47 -9.07 -12.08 -29.65
C GLN A 47 -8.34 -10.88 -30.29
N GLN A 48 -9.05 -10.06 -31.08
CA GLN A 48 -8.52 -8.80 -31.63
C GLN A 48 -8.15 -7.82 -30.50
N ASN A 49 -9.03 -7.64 -29.51
CA ASN A 49 -8.75 -6.78 -28.35
C ASN A 49 -7.56 -7.28 -27.53
N LEU A 50 -7.41 -8.59 -27.34
CA LEU A 50 -6.25 -9.18 -26.64
C LEU A 50 -4.95 -9.01 -27.42
N THR A 51 -4.99 -9.11 -28.75
CA THR A 51 -3.83 -8.89 -29.61
C THR A 51 -3.37 -7.43 -29.56
N ALA A 52 -4.32 -6.49 -29.63
CA ALA A 52 -4.02 -5.07 -29.51
C ALA A 52 -3.53 -4.71 -28.09
N LEU A 53 -4.06 -5.36 -27.05
CA LEU A 53 -3.55 -5.23 -25.68
C LEU A 53 -2.10 -5.71 -25.58
N GLN A 54 -1.75 -6.85 -26.17
CA GLN A 54 -0.37 -7.35 -26.22
C GLN A 54 0.58 -6.35 -26.91
N GLN A 55 0.13 -5.75 -28.02
CA GLN A 55 0.91 -4.72 -28.71
C GLN A 55 1.13 -3.48 -27.84
N ALA A 56 0.10 -3.02 -27.12
CA ALA A 56 0.19 -1.91 -26.19
C ALA A 56 1.10 -2.24 -24.99
N PHE A 57 1.01 -3.45 -24.45
CA PHE A 57 1.87 -3.92 -23.36
C PHE A 57 3.35 -3.95 -23.75
N ASN A 58 3.67 -4.35 -24.99
CA ASN A 58 5.05 -4.39 -25.47
C ASN A 58 5.68 -2.99 -25.65
N GLN A 59 4.89 -1.90 -25.56
CA GLN A 59 5.42 -0.53 -25.57
C GLN A 59 6.03 -0.11 -24.24
N PHE A 60 5.77 -0.82 -23.14
CA PHE A 60 6.40 -0.52 -21.86
C PHE A 60 7.87 -0.97 -21.89
N GLU A 61 8.82 -0.09 -21.58
CA GLU A 61 10.25 -0.44 -21.55
C GLU A 61 10.52 -1.66 -20.65
N ALA A 62 9.80 -1.76 -19.54
CA ALA A 62 9.95 -2.82 -18.57
C ALA A 62 9.23 -4.13 -18.91
N HIS A 63 8.63 -4.29 -20.09
CA HIS A 63 7.92 -5.52 -20.46
C HIS A 63 8.82 -6.78 -20.44
N HIS A 64 10.14 -6.61 -20.46
CA HIS A 64 11.14 -7.69 -20.32
C HIS A 64 11.49 -8.08 -18.87
N SER A 65 10.92 -7.39 -17.87
CA SER A 65 11.04 -7.75 -16.45
C SER A 65 10.48 -9.14 -16.15
N GLU A 66 10.72 -9.66 -14.94
CA GLU A 66 10.16 -10.95 -14.54
C GLU A 66 8.63 -10.93 -14.54
N ALA A 67 8.00 -9.94 -13.90
CA ALA A 67 6.55 -9.79 -13.99
C ALA A 67 6.08 -9.48 -15.42
N GLY A 68 6.87 -8.75 -16.20
CA GLY A 68 6.54 -8.41 -17.58
C GLY A 68 6.50 -9.63 -18.52
N LYS A 69 7.45 -10.56 -18.38
CA LYS A 69 7.44 -11.85 -19.09
C LYS A 69 6.20 -12.67 -18.73
N ASN A 70 5.83 -12.70 -17.46
CA ASN A 70 4.61 -13.38 -17.01
C ASN A 70 3.33 -12.77 -17.61
N VAL A 71 3.29 -11.45 -17.85
CA VAL A 71 2.18 -10.81 -18.58
C VAL A 71 2.15 -11.27 -20.04
N ALA A 72 3.30 -11.29 -20.71
CA ALA A 72 3.41 -11.73 -22.11
C ALA A 72 2.97 -13.21 -22.29
N ASP A 73 3.34 -14.09 -21.36
CA ASP A 73 2.91 -15.49 -21.37
C ASP A 73 1.40 -15.62 -21.15
N ALA A 74 0.84 -14.88 -20.19
CA ALA A 74 -0.59 -14.88 -19.91
C ALA A 74 -1.41 -14.35 -21.10
N LEU A 75 -0.95 -13.30 -21.77
CA LEU A 75 -1.58 -12.75 -22.96
C LEU A 75 -1.50 -13.70 -24.15
N SER A 76 -0.34 -14.34 -24.37
CA SER A 76 -0.17 -15.35 -25.41
C SER A 76 -1.14 -16.51 -25.22
N GLN A 77 -1.31 -16.97 -23.99
CA GLN A 77 -2.29 -18.01 -23.67
C GLN A 77 -3.73 -17.54 -23.86
N ALA A 78 -4.06 -16.32 -23.42
CA ALA A 78 -5.40 -15.75 -23.58
C ALA A 78 -5.77 -15.54 -25.05
N ILE A 79 -4.83 -15.14 -25.92
CA ILE A 79 -5.04 -15.01 -27.36
C ILE A 79 -5.24 -16.39 -28.01
N LYS A 80 -4.53 -17.42 -27.51
CA LYS A 80 -4.61 -18.78 -28.07
C LYS A 80 -5.93 -19.47 -27.76
N THR A 81 -6.43 -19.38 -26.53
CA THR A 81 -7.66 -20.09 -26.12
C THR A 81 -8.90 -19.20 -26.16
N THR A 82 -8.72 -17.90 -25.96
CA THR A 82 -9.78 -16.87 -25.92
C THR A 82 -10.95 -17.30 -25.04
N ASP A 83 -10.68 -17.52 -23.76
CA ASP A 83 -11.67 -17.85 -22.73
C ASP A 83 -11.58 -16.91 -21.53
N LEU A 84 -12.66 -16.84 -20.74
CA LEU A 84 -12.74 -15.91 -19.61
C LEU A 84 -11.67 -16.16 -18.55
N ALA A 85 -11.30 -17.41 -18.29
CA ALA A 85 -10.33 -17.75 -17.25
C ALA A 85 -8.94 -17.21 -17.58
N ASN A 86 -8.52 -17.31 -18.85
CA ASN A 86 -7.24 -16.78 -19.29
C ASN A 86 -7.23 -15.25 -19.36
N VAL A 87 -8.33 -14.61 -19.76
CA VAL A 87 -8.45 -13.14 -19.73
C VAL A 87 -8.42 -12.61 -18.29
N GLU A 88 -9.07 -13.29 -17.34
CA GLU A 88 -8.95 -12.97 -15.90
C GLU A 88 -7.52 -13.17 -15.38
N ASN A 89 -6.79 -14.16 -15.90
CA ASN A 89 -5.40 -14.38 -15.51
C ASN A 89 -4.49 -13.24 -15.98
N VAL A 90 -4.72 -12.69 -17.18
CA VAL A 90 -4.02 -11.48 -17.67
C VAL A 90 -4.16 -10.32 -16.68
N ALA A 91 -5.36 -10.08 -16.14
CA ALA A 91 -5.59 -9.02 -15.14
C ALA A 91 -4.69 -9.18 -13.90
N LYS A 92 -4.54 -10.41 -13.41
CA LYS A 92 -3.70 -10.72 -12.23
C LYS A 92 -2.22 -10.44 -12.53
N HIS A 93 -1.75 -10.80 -13.73
CA HIS A 93 -0.37 -10.55 -14.12
C HIS A 93 -0.09 -9.07 -14.38
N LEU A 94 -1.02 -8.34 -15.01
CA LEU A 94 -0.90 -6.88 -15.19
C LEU A 94 -0.79 -6.15 -13.84
N TYR A 95 -1.59 -6.57 -12.85
CA TYR A 95 -1.50 -6.02 -11.49
C TYR A 95 -0.12 -6.28 -10.83
N ARG A 96 0.42 -7.49 -11.01
CA ARG A 96 1.75 -7.85 -10.48
C ARG A 96 2.86 -7.05 -11.16
N PHE A 97 2.77 -6.90 -12.47
CA PHE A 97 3.69 -6.07 -13.25
C PHE A 97 3.64 -4.61 -12.79
N GLU A 98 2.46 -4.02 -12.65
CA GLU A 98 2.34 -2.65 -12.12
C GLU A 98 2.99 -2.52 -10.73
N LYS A 99 2.79 -3.51 -9.85
CA LYS A 99 3.39 -3.48 -8.51
C LYS A 99 4.91 -3.60 -8.54
N GLU A 100 5.47 -4.45 -9.40
CA GLU A 100 6.91 -4.60 -9.59
C GLU A 100 7.55 -3.31 -10.12
N GLN A 101 6.90 -2.68 -11.10
CA GLN A 101 7.40 -1.46 -11.72
C GLN A 101 7.21 -0.20 -10.87
N ASN A 102 6.35 -0.28 -9.85
CA ASN A 102 6.07 0.82 -8.94
C ASN A 102 6.36 0.40 -7.50
N PRO A 103 7.64 0.15 -7.17
CA PRO A 103 8.03 -0.29 -5.85
C PRO A 103 7.59 0.74 -4.80
N VAL A 104 6.95 0.24 -3.75
CA VAL A 104 6.55 1.07 -2.62
C VAL A 104 7.71 1.17 -1.65
N ASP A 105 8.13 2.39 -1.33
CA ASP A 105 9.07 2.62 -0.23
C ASP A 105 8.37 2.42 1.13
N TYR A 106 8.31 1.16 1.55
CA TYR A 106 7.72 0.78 2.82
C TYR A 106 8.53 1.32 4.02
N ALA A 107 9.83 1.56 3.87
CA ALA A 107 10.65 2.13 4.94
C ALA A 107 10.27 3.59 5.22
N ALA A 108 10.16 4.42 4.17
CA ALA A 108 9.70 5.81 4.31
C ALA A 108 8.25 5.87 4.83
N LYS A 109 7.38 4.97 4.37
CA LYS A 109 6.00 4.87 4.87
C LYS A 109 5.93 4.45 6.34
N HIS A 110 6.78 3.52 6.77
CA HIS A 110 6.90 3.10 8.17
C HIS A 110 7.34 4.26 9.06
N GLN A 111 8.42 4.96 8.68
CA GLN A 111 8.90 6.15 9.40
C GLN A 111 7.82 7.23 9.49
N THR A 112 7.08 7.45 8.39
CA THR A 112 5.95 8.39 8.37
C THR A 112 4.85 7.97 9.33
N PHE A 113 4.47 6.69 9.36
CA PHE A 113 3.49 6.19 10.32
C PHE A 113 3.94 6.44 11.76
N VAL A 114 5.16 6.03 12.11
CA VAL A 114 5.69 6.18 13.48
C VAL A 114 5.70 7.65 13.88
N LYS A 115 6.19 8.54 13.01
CA LYS A 115 6.23 9.99 13.25
C LYS A 115 4.84 10.58 13.48
N GLN A 116 3.84 10.16 12.71
CA GLN A 116 2.49 10.75 12.75
C GLN A 116 1.62 10.18 13.86
N MET A 117 1.73 8.88 14.14
CA MET A 117 0.83 8.19 15.06
C MET A 117 1.32 8.20 16.51
N THR A 118 2.63 8.30 16.75
CA THR A 118 3.20 8.34 18.11
C THR A 118 2.67 9.52 18.94
N PRO A 119 2.62 10.77 18.43
CA PRO A 119 2.04 11.88 19.18
C PRO A 119 0.55 11.69 19.49
N LEU A 120 -0.20 11.07 18.56
CA LEU A 120 -1.63 10.79 18.78
C LEU A 120 -1.84 9.75 19.88
N TYR A 121 -0.97 8.74 19.93
CA TYR A 121 -0.97 7.77 21.03
C TYR A 121 -0.69 8.47 22.36
N TYR A 122 0.33 9.34 22.45
CA TYR A 122 0.62 10.06 23.69
C TYR A 122 -0.51 11.00 24.13
N ASN A 123 -1.19 11.64 23.18
CA ASN A 123 -2.39 12.43 23.49
C ASN A 123 -3.52 11.57 24.05
N LEU A 124 -3.75 10.38 23.49
CA LEU A 124 -4.70 9.41 24.02
C LEU A 124 -4.30 8.92 25.41
N GLN A 125 -3.02 8.58 25.61
CA GLN A 125 -2.50 8.16 26.91
C GLN A 125 -2.70 9.24 27.97
N ARG A 126 -2.42 10.52 27.65
CA ARG A 126 -2.67 11.65 28.55
C ARG A 126 -4.15 11.86 28.82
N ALA A 127 -5.01 11.73 27.81
CA ALA A 127 -6.45 11.87 27.97
C ALA A 127 -7.02 10.81 28.92
N VAL A 128 -6.44 9.60 28.95
CA VAL A 128 -6.83 8.58 29.92
C VAL A 128 -6.48 8.99 31.36
N GLN A 129 -5.34 9.65 31.58
CA GLN A 129 -4.92 10.10 32.91
C GLN A 129 -5.86 11.15 33.52
N THR A 130 -6.59 11.91 32.72
CA THR A 130 -7.57 12.88 33.22
C THR A 130 -8.82 12.22 33.79
N LYS A 131 -9.06 10.93 33.48
CA LYS A 131 -10.29 10.18 33.79
C LYS A 131 -11.56 10.83 33.21
N GLU A 132 -11.42 11.80 32.32
CA GLU A 132 -12.52 12.49 31.67
C GLU A 132 -12.94 11.75 30.39
N LEU A 133 -14.03 10.99 30.48
CA LEU A 133 -14.51 10.11 29.41
C LEU A 133 -14.73 10.84 28.07
N LYS A 134 -15.17 12.10 28.10
CA LYS A 134 -15.32 12.93 26.90
C LYS A 134 -13.98 13.16 26.21
N GLN A 135 -12.93 13.47 26.96
CA GLN A 135 -11.58 13.69 26.43
C GLN A 135 -10.98 12.39 25.87
N ILE A 136 -11.15 11.28 26.60
CA ILE A 136 -10.72 9.94 26.15
C ILE A 136 -11.36 9.58 24.80
N ARG A 137 -12.68 9.75 24.68
CA ARG A 137 -13.43 9.48 23.44
C ARG A 137 -12.94 10.34 22.27
N MET A 138 -12.68 11.63 22.52
CA MET A 138 -12.16 12.53 21.50
C MET A 138 -10.78 12.11 21.01
N ALA A 139 -9.85 11.83 21.92
CA ALA A 139 -8.51 11.38 21.58
C ALA A 139 -8.51 10.03 20.85
N ALA A 140 -9.32 9.06 21.32
CA ALA A 140 -9.44 7.74 20.71
C ALA A 140 -10.03 7.83 19.29
N ARG A 141 -11.05 8.67 19.07
CA ARG A 141 -11.60 8.93 17.73
C ARG A 141 -10.54 9.55 16.81
N HIS A 142 -9.75 10.49 17.33
CA HIS A 142 -8.69 11.13 16.54
C HIS A 142 -7.58 10.14 16.16
N PHE A 143 -7.17 9.26 17.08
CA PHE A 143 -6.26 8.16 16.78
C PHE A 143 -6.83 7.26 15.68
N GLY A 144 -8.06 6.75 15.87
CA GLY A 144 -8.71 5.84 14.93
C GLY A 144 -8.90 6.43 13.52
N LYS A 145 -9.25 7.72 13.41
CA LYS A 145 -9.35 8.41 12.11
C LYS A 145 -8.01 8.43 11.36
N ASN A 146 -6.90 8.62 12.06
CA ASN A 146 -5.58 8.63 11.43
C ASN A 146 -5.06 7.22 11.16
N TRP A 147 -5.37 6.24 12.02
CA TRP A 147 -5.10 4.82 11.77
C TRP A 147 -5.65 4.36 10.40
N ALA A 148 -6.90 4.70 10.09
CA ALA A 148 -7.54 4.32 8.83
C ALA A 148 -6.76 4.76 7.57
N LYS A 149 -5.98 5.84 7.65
CA LYS A 149 -5.13 6.31 6.54
C LYS A 149 -3.94 5.37 6.27
N TYR A 150 -3.46 4.69 7.31
CA TYR A 150 -2.26 3.85 7.27
C TYR A 150 -2.57 2.35 7.27
N GLU A 151 -3.80 1.96 7.56
CA GLU A 151 -4.24 0.58 7.71
C GLU A 151 -3.77 -0.31 6.55
N LYS A 152 -4.07 0.09 5.31
CA LYS A 152 -3.66 -0.66 4.11
C LYS A 152 -2.14 -0.82 4.03
N THR A 153 -1.40 0.25 4.29
CA THR A 153 0.08 0.23 4.23
C THR A 153 0.65 -0.74 5.26
N ILE A 154 0.12 -0.74 6.49
CA ILE A 154 0.60 -1.62 7.55
C ILE A 154 0.21 -3.06 7.28
N ARG A 155 -0.99 -3.30 6.75
CA ARG A 155 -1.43 -4.63 6.32
C ARG A 155 -0.52 -5.22 5.25
N GLU A 156 -0.15 -4.41 4.25
CA GLU A 156 0.78 -4.83 3.19
C GLU A 156 2.19 -5.07 3.72
N MET A 157 2.63 -4.28 4.71
CA MET A 157 3.96 -4.37 5.29
C MET A 157 4.11 -5.53 6.30
N SER A 158 3.09 -5.77 7.13
CA SER A 158 3.09 -6.83 8.14
C SER A 158 1.67 -7.20 8.57
N LEU A 159 1.15 -8.33 8.07
CA LEU A 159 -0.14 -8.88 8.49
C LEU A 159 -0.21 -9.15 10.00
N THR A 160 0.90 -9.58 10.62
CA THR A 160 0.99 -9.83 12.06
C THR A 160 0.75 -8.57 12.89
N HIS A 161 1.42 -7.46 12.56
CA HIS A 161 1.25 -6.19 13.27
C HIS A 161 -0.12 -5.57 12.98
N TYR A 162 -0.58 -5.66 11.74
CA TYR A 162 -1.94 -5.27 11.37
C TYR A 162 -2.99 -5.96 12.27
N GLY A 163 -2.91 -7.28 12.43
CA GLY A 163 -3.82 -8.02 13.31
C GLY A 163 -3.73 -7.59 14.78
N LYS A 164 -2.54 -7.28 15.29
CA LYS A 164 -2.35 -6.74 16.65
C LYS A 164 -3.00 -5.37 16.82
N PHE A 165 -2.84 -4.47 15.84
CA PHE A 165 -3.47 -3.15 15.86
C PHE A 165 -4.99 -3.25 15.84
N GLU A 166 -5.56 -4.01 14.89
CA GLU A 166 -7.01 -4.18 14.77
C GLU A 166 -7.62 -4.74 16.07
N ARG A 167 -7.01 -5.78 16.63
CA ARG A 167 -7.46 -6.36 17.90
C ARG A 167 -7.39 -5.34 19.03
N SER A 168 -6.26 -4.63 19.17
CA SER A 168 -6.08 -3.66 20.24
C SER A 168 -7.07 -2.49 20.11
N LEU A 169 -7.27 -1.99 18.90
CA LEU A 169 -8.20 -0.89 18.62
C LEU A 169 -9.65 -1.30 18.83
N GLY A 170 -10.04 -2.50 18.40
CA GLY A 170 -11.36 -3.06 18.63
C GLY A 170 -11.66 -3.20 20.12
N LEU A 171 -10.77 -3.82 20.89
CA LEU A 171 -10.93 -4.00 22.33
C LEU A 171 -10.96 -2.65 23.09
N MET A 172 -10.12 -1.70 22.69
CA MET A 172 -10.13 -0.35 23.24
C MET A 172 -11.45 0.37 22.96
N ARG A 173 -11.95 0.30 21.71
CA ARG A 173 -13.24 0.90 21.33
C ARG A 173 -14.38 0.32 22.16
N ILE A 174 -14.44 -1.00 22.31
CA ILE A 174 -15.43 -1.69 23.15
C ILE A 174 -15.39 -1.17 24.59
N ALA A 175 -14.20 -1.03 25.18
CA ALA A 175 -14.06 -0.54 26.56
C ALA A 175 -14.55 0.92 26.72
N ILE A 176 -14.23 1.79 25.75
CA ILE A 176 -14.58 3.22 25.79
C ILE A 176 -16.07 3.47 25.53
N THR A 177 -16.72 2.65 24.71
CA THR A 177 -18.12 2.81 24.30
C THR A 177 -19.10 1.93 25.07
N ALA A 178 -18.63 1.19 26.09
CA ALA A 178 -19.52 0.42 26.95
C ALA A 178 -20.56 1.32 27.62
N GLU A 179 -21.73 0.76 27.95
CA GLU A 179 -22.80 1.48 28.66
C GLU A 179 -22.31 2.01 30.02
N LYS A 180 -21.51 1.19 30.72
CA LYS A 180 -20.81 1.56 31.95
C LYS A 180 -19.29 1.38 31.75
N PRO A 181 -18.58 2.41 31.25
CA PRO A 181 -17.15 2.30 31.00
C PRO A 181 -16.34 2.11 32.29
N ASP A 182 -15.50 1.07 32.30
CA ASP A 182 -14.52 0.81 33.36
C ASP A 182 -13.20 1.51 33.02
N MET A 183 -12.82 2.52 33.80
CA MET A 183 -11.60 3.31 33.58
C MET A 183 -10.33 2.46 33.68
N ALA A 184 -10.25 1.52 34.61
CA ALA A 184 -9.09 0.64 34.73
C ALA A 184 -8.98 -0.31 33.54
N LYS A 185 -10.11 -0.73 32.96
CA LYS A 185 -10.12 -1.48 31.70
C LYS A 185 -9.68 -0.62 30.52
N ILE A 186 -10.15 0.62 30.42
CA ILE A 186 -9.72 1.57 29.37
C ILE A 186 -8.21 1.82 29.45
N GLU A 187 -7.68 2.13 30.63
CA GLU A 187 -6.25 2.32 30.90
C GLU A 187 -5.43 1.13 30.40
N ARG A 188 -5.83 -0.10 30.76
CA ARG A 188 -5.17 -1.31 30.27
C ARG A 188 -5.21 -1.45 28.75
N ARG A 189 -6.35 -1.19 28.10
CA ARG A 189 -6.47 -1.29 26.64
C ARG A 189 -5.65 -0.24 25.90
N VAL A 190 -5.55 0.97 26.43
CA VAL A 190 -4.68 2.02 25.85
C VAL A 190 -3.21 1.64 26.04
N ALA A 191 -2.81 1.12 27.20
CA ALA A 191 -1.44 0.64 27.41
C ALA A 191 -1.08 -0.53 26.47
N GLU A 192 -2.01 -1.45 26.20
CA GLU A 192 -1.83 -2.51 25.21
C GLU A 192 -1.60 -1.96 23.80
N LEU A 193 -2.36 -0.94 23.37
CA LEU A 193 -2.13 -0.26 22.10
C LEU A 193 -0.73 0.36 22.03
N GLY A 194 -0.27 0.94 23.14
CA GLY A 194 1.09 1.47 23.26
C GLY A 194 2.18 0.43 23.05
N LYS A 195 1.98 -0.79 23.54
CA LYS A 195 2.91 -1.91 23.31
C LYS A 195 2.97 -2.27 21.83
N VAL A 196 1.82 -2.33 21.14
CA VAL A 196 1.77 -2.59 19.69
C VAL A 196 2.48 -1.47 18.90
N MET A 197 2.25 -0.20 19.28
CA MET A 197 2.94 0.95 18.70
C MET A 197 4.47 0.88 18.87
N ALA A 198 4.94 0.53 20.06
CA ALA A 198 6.36 0.42 20.37
C ALA A 198 7.03 -0.78 19.68
N GLU A 199 6.33 -1.92 19.62
CA GLU A 199 6.81 -3.09 18.87
C GLU A 199 6.93 -2.74 17.38
N PHE A 200 5.89 -2.13 16.80
CA PHE A 200 5.90 -1.78 15.39
C PHE A 200 6.90 -0.67 15.06
N SER A 201 7.18 0.28 15.96
CA SER A 201 8.19 1.32 15.68
C SER A 201 9.61 0.77 15.54
N GLN A 202 9.87 -0.40 16.11
CA GLN A 202 11.14 -1.13 15.99
C GLN A 202 11.11 -2.19 14.87
N PHE A 203 9.98 -2.34 14.18
CA PHE A 203 9.83 -3.30 13.09
C PHE A 203 10.79 -2.97 11.94
N LYS A 204 11.59 -3.95 11.56
CA LYS A 204 12.45 -3.87 10.38
C LYS A 204 11.62 -4.20 9.15
N VAL A 205 11.34 -3.18 8.35
CA VAL A 205 10.68 -3.31 7.06
C VAL A 205 11.54 -4.20 6.15
N GLN A 206 10.91 -5.20 5.54
CA GLN A 206 11.52 -6.09 4.56
C GLN A 206 11.43 -5.50 3.16
#